data_AF-A0A947BE75-F1
#
_entry.id   AF-A0A947BE75-F1
#
_cell.length_a   1.000
_cell.length_b   1.000
_cell.length_c   1.000
_cell.angle_alpha   90.00
_cell.angle_beta   90.00
_cell.angle_gamma   90.00
#
_symmetry.space_group_name_H-M   'P 1'
#
loop_
_entity.id
_entity.type
_entity.pdbx_description
1 polymer ?
#
loop_
_entity_poly.entity_id
_entity_poly.type
_entity_poly.pdbx_seq_one_letter_code
_entity_poly.pdbx_strand_id
1 'polypeptide(L)'
;MTTREDTLSAAQKALQAGDFARGRKLADDLLAEDSKDGEALYMAAVAARYLKQYADAERYLASLHGVMPEYGRAWQEAGHLAKACGQKASAISAFASATRFNPALEASWRAMAPLLAEAGRVAEAKNAIAQADRIAGLPKELVAVTHHFHEGRLLRAEEICRHYLRSHPKDVEGMRLLAKIGMQLGVLEDAEFLLDSAAAFEPQNIQVRLDYIDALRRRQKFEKAREEAEALYRQDPDNPLFQSHLAIESMQTGDYDKAFELFDAVLTKLPGDPATLTSRGHALKTTGRQEDAVESYRAAFAAKPDHGDAYYALANLKTYTFTDDEIAAMREQVARPGLAFMDRVYLSFALGKAFEDRGEYGASFAHYEEGNALKRAQTRYSADAMSEELAKQAEFCTPELFDTHSGSGHSAPDPIFILGLPRAGSTLLEQILASHSQIDGTLELPNILALAHRLRGRKAGQSRYPQILHDLTREQLTQFGEKFIEDTRVHRQGAPFFIDKMPNNFRHIGLIHMILPNAKII
;
A
#
# COMPACT_ATOMS: atom_id res chain seq x y z
N MET A 1 -24.05 -20.27 -27.54
CA MET A 1 -22.96 -20.76 -26.67
C MET A 1 -23.17 -20.11 -25.33
N THR A 2 -23.27 -20.90 -24.25
CA THR A 2 -23.29 -20.39 -22.88
C THR A 2 -21.97 -19.69 -22.61
N THR A 3 -21.99 -18.49 -22.04
CA THR A 3 -20.75 -17.75 -21.75
C THR A 3 -20.08 -18.31 -20.50
N ARG A 4 -18.78 -18.04 -20.31
CA ARG A 4 -18.06 -18.33 -19.05
C ARG A 4 -18.83 -17.82 -17.84
N GLU A 5 -19.33 -16.58 -17.91
CA GLU A 5 -20.07 -15.93 -16.82
C GLU A 5 -21.39 -16.64 -16.51
N ASP A 6 -22.11 -17.12 -17.53
CA ASP A 6 -23.34 -17.88 -17.35
C ASP A 6 -23.07 -19.21 -16.64
N THR A 7 -22.03 -19.94 -17.07
CA THR A 7 -21.63 -21.22 -16.47
C THR A 7 -21.16 -21.02 -15.03
N LEU A 8 -20.37 -19.99 -14.76
CA LEU A 8 -19.91 -19.64 -13.42
C LEU A 8 -21.09 -19.28 -12.50
N SER A 9 -22.02 -18.44 -12.98
CA SER A 9 -23.24 -18.09 -12.24
C SER A 9 -24.11 -19.32 -11.94
N ALA A 10 -24.24 -20.24 -12.91
CA ALA A 10 -24.96 -21.50 -12.73
C ALA A 10 -24.27 -22.42 -11.71
N ALA A 11 -22.95 -22.54 -11.75
CA ALA A 11 -22.18 -23.29 -10.77
C ALA A 11 -22.39 -22.69 -9.36
N GLN A 12 -22.42 -21.36 -9.24
CA GLN A 12 -22.54 -20.68 -7.95
C GLN A 12 -23.91 -20.93 -7.33
N LYS A 13 -24.96 -20.83 -8.15
CA LYS A 13 -26.33 -21.17 -7.76
C LYS A 13 -26.46 -22.63 -7.35
N ALA A 14 -25.80 -23.56 -8.06
CA ALA A 14 -25.81 -24.97 -7.70
C ALA A 14 -25.16 -25.22 -6.32
N LEU A 15 -24.01 -24.62 -6.04
CA LEU A 15 -23.36 -24.70 -4.72
C LEU A 15 -24.22 -24.09 -3.60
N GLN A 16 -24.85 -22.94 -3.86
CA GLN A 16 -25.75 -22.30 -2.90
C GLN A 16 -27.00 -23.15 -2.62
N ALA A 17 -27.49 -23.89 -3.61
CA ALA A 17 -28.60 -24.83 -3.49
C ALA A 17 -28.19 -26.19 -2.88
N GLY A 18 -26.90 -26.42 -2.61
CA GLY A 18 -26.39 -27.68 -2.09
C GLY A 18 -26.21 -28.79 -3.14
N ASP A 19 -26.40 -28.49 -4.43
CA ASP A 19 -26.14 -29.40 -5.54
C ASP A 19 -24.65 -29.38 -5.91
N PHE A 20 -23.83 -29.94 -5.02
CA PHE A 20 -22.37 -29.94 -5.17
C PHE A 20 -21.90 -30.78 -6.36
N ALA A 21 -22.64 -31.82 -6.76
CA ALA A 21 -22.29 -32.64 -7.92
C ALA A 21 -22.42 -31.82 -9.22
N ARG A 22 -23.53 -31.10 -9.39
CA ARG A 22 -23.70 -30.18 -10.53
C ARG A 22 -22.73 -29.01 -10.47
N GLY A 23 -22.55 -28.41 -9.29
CA GLY A 23 -21.59 -27.32 -9.09
C GLY A 23 -20.17 -27.72 -9.46
N ARG A 24 -19.74 -28.92 -9.06
CA ARG A 24 -18.44 -29.51 -9.45
C ARG A 24 -18.35 -29.69 -10.95
N LYS A 25 -19.34 -30.31 -11.60
CA LYS A 25 -19.33 -30.54 -13.04
C LYS A 25 -19.16 -29.23 -13.83
N LEU A 26 -19.96 -28.22 -13.49
CA LEU A 26 -19.90 -26.92 -14.17
C LEU A 26 -18.54 -26.21 -13.94
N ALA A 27 -17.95 -26.35 -12.75
CA ALA A 27 -16.61 -25.84 -12.49
C ALA A 27 -15.54 -26.61 -13.28
N ASP A 28 -15.63 -27.94 -13.37
CA ASP A 28 -14.72 -28.77 -14.16
C ASP A 28 -14.83 -28.48 -15.66
N ASP A 29 -16.03 -28.18 -16.18
CA ASP A 29 -16.25 -27.75 -17.57
C ASP A 29 -15.49 -26.44 -17.86
N LEU A 30 -15.52 -25.48 -16.92
CA LEU A 30 -14.73 -24.23 -17.02
C LEU A 30 -13.22 -24.49 -16.94
N LEU A 31 -12.78 -25.41 -16.07
CA LEU A 31 -11.37 -25.75 -15.92
C LEU A 31 -10.81 -26.54 -17.12
N ALA A 32 -11.67 -27.19 -17.90
CA ALA A 32 -11.29 -27.79 -19.17
C ALA A 32 -10.97 -26.74 -20.24
N GLU A 33 -11.61 -25.57 -20.18
CA GLU A 33 -11.33 -24.43 -21.06
C GLU A 33 -10.13 -23.61 -20.56
N ASP A 34 -10.10 -23.30 -19.26
CA ASP A 34 -8.99 -22.62 -18.59
C ASP A 34 -8.67 -23.28 -17.24
N SER A 35 -7.64 -24.13 -17.24
CA SER A 35 -7.15 -24.81 -16.04
C SER A 35 -6.69 -23.89 -14.91
N LYS A 36 -6.50 -22.60 -15.18
CA LYS A 36 -6.08 -21.57 -14.22
C LYS A 36 -7.21 -20.65 -13.80
N ASP A 37 -8.46 -20.93 -14.18
CA ASP A 37 -9.61 -20.14 -13.76
C ASP A 37 -9.77 -20.20 -12.24
N GLY A 38 -9.40 -19.10 -11.57
CA GLY A 38 -9.38 -19.02 -10.11
C GLY A 38 -10.75 -19.17 -9.45
N GLU A 39 -11.81 -18.71 -10.10
CA GLU A 39 -13.17 -18.82 -9.56
C GLU A 39 -13.68 -20.25 -9.71
N ALA A 40 -13.44 -20.88 -10.86
CA ALA A 40 -13.78 -22.29 -11.08
C ALA A 40 -12.99 -23.23 -10.15
N LEU A 41 -11.67 -23.01 -9.98
CA LEU A 41 -10.83 -23.76 -9.04
C LEU A 41 -11.39 -23.68 -7.61
N TYR A 42 -11.80 -22.50 -7.16
CA TYR A 42 -12.42 -22.32 -5.85
C TYR A 42 -13.73 -23.10 -5.72
N MET A 43 -14.60 -23.03 -6.73
CA MET A 43 -15.89 -23.72 -6.72
C MET A 43 -15.74 -25.23 -6.75
N ALA A 44 -14.80 -25.75 -7.54
CA ALA A 44 -14.45 -27.16 -7.60
C ALA A 44 -13.90 -27.65 -6.25
N ALA A 45 -13.04 -26.88 -5.59
CA ALA A 45 -12.53 -27.21 -4.25
C ALA A 45 -13.66 -27.32 -3.21
N VAL A 46 -14.54 -26.32 -3.15
CA VAL A 46 -15.70 -26.30 -2.24
C VAL A 46 -16.60 -27.51 -2.50
N ALA A 47 -16.95 -27.76 -3.77
CA ALA A 47 -17.80 -28.87 -4.15
C ALA A 47 -17.19 -30.22 -3.78
N ALA A 48 -15.90 -30.43 -4.10
CA ALA A 48 -15.17 -31.65 -3.79
C ALA A 48 -15.11 -31.92 -2.28
N ARG A 49 -14.92 -30.89 -1.43
CA ARG A 49 -14.97 -31.06 0.03
C ARG A 49 -16.34 -31.54 0.49
N TYR A 50 -17.43 -30.94 0.02
CA TYR A 50 -18.79 -31.35 0.39
C TYR A 50 -19.14 -32.76 -0.12
N LEU A 51 -18.60 -33.15 -1.27
CA LEU A 51 -18.69 -34.52 -1.82
C LEU A 51 -17.74 -35.52 -1.15
N LYS A 52 -16.97 -35.08 -0.14
CA LYS A 52 -15.95 -35.86 0.59
C LYS A 52 -14.81 -36.39 -0.30
N GLN A 53 -14.57 -35.75 -1.44
CA GLN A 53 -13.49 -36.03 -2.37
C GLN A 53 -12.27 -35.18 -1.98
N TYR A 54 -11.70 -35.45 -0.81
CA TYR A 54 -10.70 -34.58 -0.17
C TYR A 54 -9.40 -34.43 -0.98
N ALA A 55 -8.94 -35.49 -1.64
CA ALA A 55 -7.75 -35.43 -2.49
C ALA A 55 -7.95 -34.51 -3.71
N ASP A 56 -9.16 -34.51 -4.29
CA ASP A 56 -9.48 -33.58 -5.37
C ASP A 56 -9.53 -32.14 -4.86
N ALA A 57 -10.17 -31.92 -3.70
CA ALA A 57 -10.23 -30.60 -3.07
C ALA A 57 -8.83 -30.03 -2.79
N GLU A 58 -7.92 -30.86 -2.27
CA GLU A 58 -6.53 -30.49 -2.02
C GLU A 58 -5.80 -30.11 -3.33
N ARG A 59 -5.99 -30.88 -4.41
CA ARG A 59 -5.40 -30.57 -5.72
C ARG A 59 -5.93 -29.25 -6.28
N TYR A 60 -7.23 -29.00 -6.22
CA TYR A 60 -7.80 -27.72 -6.68
C TYR A 60 -7.28 -26.54 -5.84
N LEU A 61 -7.17 -26.70 -4.52
CA LEU A 61 -6.61 -25.68 -3.63
C LEU A 61 -5.12 -25.43 -3.89
N ALA A 62 -4.33 -26.46 -4.18
CA ALA A 62 -2.93 -26.31 -4.55
C ALA A 62 -2.78 -25.46 -5.83
N SER A 63 -3.57 -25.77 -6.86
CA SER A 63 -3.63 -24.96 -8.09
C SER A 63 -4.12 -23.53 -7.80
N LEU A 64 -5.15 -23.38 -6.96
CA LEU A 64 -5.75 -22.09 -6.60
C LEU A 64 -4.76 -21.19 -5.86
N HIS A 65 -4.00 -21.71 -4.90
CA HIS A 65 -2.96 -20.95 -4.21
C HIS A 65 -1.79 -20.60 -5.14
N GLY A 66 -1.54 -21.39 -6.19
CA GLY A 66 -0.57 -21.05 -7.23
C GLY A 66 -1.02 -19.86 -8.09
N VAL A 67 -2.32 -19.79 -8.43
CA VAL A 67 -2.87 -18.71 -9.28
C VAL A 67 -3.20 -17.46 -8.47
N MET A 68 -3.78 -17.61 -7.28
CA MET A 68 -4.21 -16.52 -6.40
C MET A 68 -3.74 -16.74 -4.95
N PRO A 69 -2.44 -16.56 -4.67
CA PRO A 69 -1.83 -16.78 -3.34
C PRO A 69 -2.52 -16.06 -2.17
N GLU A 70 -3.03 -14.86 -2.42
CA GLU A 70 -3.64 -13.98 -1.41
C GLU A 70 -5.17 -14.07 -1.39
N TYR A 71 -5.76 -15.02 -2.12
CA TYR A 71 -7.22 -15.16 -2.12
C TYR A 71 -7.70 -15.77 -0.79
N GLY A 72 -8.11 -14.91 0.15
CA GLY A 72 -8.49 -15.33 1.51
C GLY A 72 -9.56 -16.43 1.55
N ARG A 73 -10.49 -16.48 0.59
CA ARG A 73 -11.50 -17.56 0.50
C ARG A 73 -10.89 -18.92 0.14
N ALA A 74 -9.80 -18.97 -0.63
CA ALA A 74 -9.07 -20.21 -0.89
C ALA A 74 -8.50 -20.78 0.42
N TRP A 75 -7.87 -19.93 1.23
CA TRP A 75 -7.35 -20.32 2.53
C TRP A 75 -8.45 -20.70 3.53
N GLN A 76 -9.60 -20.03 3.49
CA GLN A 76 -10.76 -20.43 4.29
C GLN A 76 -11.22 -21.84 3.91
N GLU A 77 -11.30 -22.13 2.61
CA GLU A 77 -11.69 -23.45 2.12
C GLU A 77 -10.64 -24.52 2.48
N ALA A 78 -9.35 -24.19 2.43
CA ALA A 78 -8.28 -25.05 2.95
C ALA A 78 -8.42 -25.33 4.46
N GLY A 79 -8.83 -24.33 5.26
CA GLY A 79 -9.13 -24.51 6.68
C GLY A 79 -10.32 -25.43 6.91
N HIS A 80 -11.38 -25.30 6.10
CA HIS A 80 -12.53 -26.21 6.15
C HIS A 80 -12.17 -27.63 5.73
N LEU A 81 -11.33 -27.79 4.70
CA LEU A 81 -10.82 -29.09 4.25
C LEU A 81 -9.98 -29.76 5.33
N ALA A 82 -9.00 -29.05 5.89
CA ALA A 82 -8.16 -29.57 6.97
C ALA A 82 -8.99 -29.97 8.20
N LYS A 83 -10.02 -29.18 8.55
CA LYS A 83 -10.97 -29.52 9.62
C LYS A 83 -11.75 -30.80 9.29
N ALA A 84 -12.21 -30.97 8.05
CA ALA A 84 -12.91 -32.19 7.61
C ALA A 84 -12.00 -33.44 7.65
N CYS A 85 -10.70 -33.27 7.40
CA CYS A 85 -9.68 -34.31 7.51
C CYS A 85 -9.16 -34.54 8.94
N GLY A 86 -9.66 -33.82 9.96
CA GLY A 86 -9.21 -33.92 11.34
C GLY A 86 -7.83 -33.28 11.63
N GLN A 87 -7.28 -32.54 10.67
CA GLN A 87 -5.96 -31.90 10.77
C GLN A 87 -6.06 -30.53 11.45
N LYS A 88 -6.22 -30.51 12.78
CA LYS A 88 -6.50 -29.29 13.55
C LYS A 88 -5.42 -28.20 13.39
N ALA A 89 -4.14 -28.57 13.44
CA ALA A 89 -3.04 -27.61 13.30
C ALA A 89 -3.03 -26.94 11.92
N SER A 90 -3.19 -27.72 10.85
CA SER A 90 -3.31 -27.22 9.48
C SER A 90 -4.55 -26.33 9.31
N ALA A 91 -5.67 -26.69 9.95
CA ALA A 91 -6.88 -25.87 9.92
C ALA A 91 -6.68 -24.50 10.58
N ILE A 92 -6.04 -24.45 11.76
CA ILE A 92 -5.70 -23.18 12.42
C ILE A 92 -4.79 -22.34 11.52
N SER A 93 -3.75 -22.94 10.93
CA SER A 93 -2.83 -22.23 10.04
C SER A 93 -3.56 -21.66 8.81
N ALA A 94 -4.46 -22.44 8.20
CA ALA A 94 -5.19 -22.00 7.01
C ALA A 94 -6.21 -20.91 7.33
N PHE A 95 -6.96 -21.00 8.44
CA PHE A 95 -7.86 -19.92 8.86
C PHE A 95 -7.11 -18.64 9.27
N ALA A 96 -5.92 -18.77 9.87
CA ALA A 96 -5.05 -17.62 10.15
C ALA A 96 -4.61 -16.94 8.85
N SER A 97 -4.20 -17.70 7.83
CA SER A 97 -3.93 -17.15 6.49
C SER A 97 -5.16 -16.49 5.87
N ALA A 98 -6.33 -17.13 5.97
CA ALA A 98 -7.59 -16.62 5.42
C ALA A 98 -7.93 -15.25 5.99
N THR A 99 -7.89 -15.12 7.32
CA THR A 99 -8.21 -13.89 8.05
C THR A 99 -7.13 -12.82 7.92
N ARG A 100 -5.87 -13.20 7.71
CA ARG A 100 -4.79 -12.27 7.34
C ARG A 100 -5.05 -11.62 5.97
N PHE A 101 -5.40 -12.42 4.97
CA PHE A 101 -5.62 -11.91 3.61
C PHE A 101 -6.96 -11.21 3.47
N ASN A 102 -8.01 -11.69 4.15
CA ASN A 102 -9.33 -11.06 4.17
C ASN A 102 -9.92 -11.10 5.60
N PRO A 103 -9.75 -10.02 6.37
CA PRO A 103 -10.20 -9.96 7.76
C PRO A 103 -11.72 -9.96 7.92
N ALA A 104 -12.49 -9.74 6.86
CA ALA A 104 -13.96 -9.81 6.89
C ALA A 104 -14.50 -11.26 6.85
N LEU A 105 -13.64 -12.28 6.75
CA LEU A 105 -14.04 -13.68 6.77
C LEU A 105 -14.44 -14.13 8.18
N GLU A 106 -15.61 -13.68 8.63
CA GLU A 106 -16.23 -13.99 9.92
C GLU A 106 -16.27 -15.50 10.20
N ALA A 107 -16.64 -16.30 9.20
CA ALA A 107 -16.68 -17.76 9.31
C ALA A 107 -15.31 -18.38 9.63
N SER A 108 -14.22 -17.80 9.11
CA SER A 108 -12.86 -18.25 9.40
C SER A 108 -12.47 -17.97 10.85
N TRP A 109 -12.78 -16.77 11.35
CA TRP A 109 -12.57 -16.41 12.76
C TRP A 109 -13.35 -17.33 13.70
N ARG A 110 -14.66 -17.50 13.43
CA ARG A 110 -15.54 -18.33 14.26
C ARG A 110 -15.16 -19.81 14.21
N ALA A 111 -14.69 -20.32 13.07
CA ALA A 111 -14.21 -21.70 12.95
C ALA A 111 -12.85 -21.94 13.62
N MET A 112 -11.97 -20.93 13.65
CA MET A 112 -10.64 -21.01 14.24
C MET A 112 -10.66 -20.95 15.77
N ALA A 113 -11.55 -20.14 16.36
CA ALA A 113 -11.65 -19.95 17.80
C ALA A 113 -11.71 -21.24 18.65
N PRO A 114 -12.62 -22.21 18.39
CA PRO A 114 -12.66 -23.45 19.17
C PRO A 114 -11.39 -24.29 18.98
N LEU A 115 -10.81 -24.31 17.78
CA LEU A 115 -9.56 -25.03 17.50
C LEU A 115 -8.38 -24.46 18.31
N LEU A 116 -8.31 -23.12 18.42
CA LEU A 116 -7.32 -22.45 19.26
C LEU A 116 -7.52 -22.75 20.74
N ALA A 117 -8.76 -22.75 21.23
CA ALA A 117 -9.08 -23.07 22.61
C ALA A 117 -8.69 -24.52 22.96
N GLU A 118 -9.01 -25.48 22.09
CA GLU A 118 -8.61 -26.88 22.23
C GLU A 118 -7.08 -27.06 22.20
N ALA A 119 -6.36 -26.20 21.46
CA ALA A 119 -4.90 -26.17 21.42
C ALA A 119 -4.26 -25.42 22.61
N GLY A 120 -5.04 -24.98 23.61
CA GLY A 120 -4.55 -24.23 24.78
C GLY A 120 -4.24 -22.75 24.51
N ARG A 121 -4.50 -22.25 23.29
CA ARG A 121 -4.22 -20.86 22.86
C ARG A 121 -5.40 -19.94 23.21
N VAL A 122 -5.71 -19.85 24.50
CA VAL A 122 -6.95 -19.22 25.02
C VAL A 122 -7.05 -17.73 24.67
N ALA A 123 -5.95 -16.97 24.75
CA ALA A 123 -5.96 -15.54 24.43
C ALA A 123 -6.30 -15.29 22.94
N GLU A 124 -5.71 -16.08 22.05
CA GLU A 124 -5.97 -15.99 20.61
C GLU A 124 -7.39 -16.44 20.25
N ALA A 125 -7.90 -17.48 20.94
CA ALA A 125 -9.29 -17.89 20.78
C ALA A 125 -10.27 -16.77 21.15
N LYS A 126 -10.03 -16.06 22.27
CA LYS A 126 -10.84 -14.90 22.67
C LYS A 126 -10.77 -13.77 21.64
N ASN A 127 -9.58 -13.47 21.13
CA ASN A 127 -9.42 -12.46 20.08
C ASN A 127 -10.18 -12.85 18.80
N ALA A 128 -10.09 -14.12 18.38
CA ALA A 128 -10.81 -14.60 17.20
C ALA A 128 -12.34 -14.47 17.36
N ILE A 129 -12.88 -14.77 18.55
CA ILE A 129 -14.31 -14.55 18.84
C ILE A 129 -14.66 -13.06 18.77
N ALA A 130 -13.87 -12.20 19.42
CA ALA A 130 -14.10 -10.76 19.40
C ALA A 130 -14.09 -10.17 17.98
N GLN A 131 -13.19 -10.65 17.10
CA GLN A 131 -13.19 -10.25 15.69
C GLN A 131 -14.42 -10.76 14.95
N ALA A 132 -14.81 -12.02 15.14
CA ALA A 132 -16.02 -12.58 14.51
C ALA A 132 -17.28 -11.79 14.91
N ASP A 133 -17.43 -11.48 16.19
CA ASP A 133 -18.59 -10.75 16.70
C ASP A 133 -18.58 -9.29 16.27
N ARG A 134 -17.40 -8.66 16.18
CA ARG A 134 -17.26 -7.32 15.58
C ARG A 134 -17.75 -7.30 14.13
N ILE A 135 -17.32 -8.26 13.31
CA ILE A 135 -17.73 -8.33 11.89
C ILE A 135 -19.23 -8.62 11.78
N ALA A 136 -19.77 -9.51 12.62
CA ALA A 136 -21.20 -9.82 12.65
C ALA A 136 -22.07 -8.61 13.03
N GLY A 137 -21.53 -7.66 13.80
CA GLY A 137 -22.19 -6.41 14.16
C GLY A 137 -22.13 -5.32 13.09
N LEU A 138 -21.32 -5.46 12.04
CA LEU A 138 -21.20 -4.46 10.98
C LEU A 138 -22.37 -4.53 9.98
N PRO A 139 -22.74 -3.39 9.36
CA PRO A 139 -23.63 -3.38 8.20
C PRO A 139 -23.12 -4.32 7.10
N LYS A 140 -24.03 -5.09 6.48
CA LYS A 140 -23.68 -6.09 5.46
C LYS A 140 -22.96 -5.46 4.26
N GLU A 141 -23.32 -4.21 3.94
CA GLU A 141 -22.68 -3.39 2.92
C GLU A 141 -21.20 -3.16 3.24
N LEU A 142 -20.87 -2.80 4.49
CA LEU A 142 -19.48 -2.54 4.90
C LEU A 142 -18.65 -3.83 4.98
N VAL A 143 -19.27 -4.95 5.36
CA VAL A 143 -18.64 -6.28 5.24
C VAL A 143 -18.34 -6.60 3.77
N ALA A 144 -19.28 -6.35 2.86
CA ALA A 144 -19.07 -6.53 1.43
C ALA A 144 -17.98 -5.60 0.87
N VAL A 145 -17.93 -4.34 1.30
CA VAL A 145 -16.85 -3.38 0.96
C VAL A 145 -15.50 -3.95 1.37
N THR A 146 -15.38 -4.47 2.59
CA THR A 146 -14.13 -5.05 3.09
C THR A 146 -13.72 -6.28 2.29
N HIS A 147 -14.65 -7.16 1.93
CA HIS A 147 -14.35 -8.30 1.04
C HIS A 147 -13.83 -7.85 -0.32
N HIS A 148 -14.51 -6.89 -0.98
CA HIS A 148 -14.08 -6.40 -2.29
C HIS A 148 -12.73 -5.69 -2.23
N PHE A 149 -12.45 -4.94 -1.16
CA PHE A 149 -11.17 -4.29 -0.92
C PHE A 149 -10.02 -5.31 -0.88
N HIS A 150 -10.17 -6.35 -0.04
CA HIS A 150 -9.16 -7.39 0.14
C HIS A 150 -9.04 -8.37 -1.04
N GLU A 151 -9.98 -8.34 -1.99
CA GLU A 151 -9.92 -9.10 -3.24
C GLU A 151 -9.42 -8.25 -4.41
N GLY A 152 -8.90 -7.04 -4.16
CA GLY A 152 -8.37 -6.14 -5.19
C GLY A 152 -9.46 -5.48 -6.06
N ARG A 153 -10.74 -5.70 -5.77
CA ARG A 153 -11.90 -5.14 -6.48
C ARG A 153 -12.23 -3.74 -5.96
N LEU A 154 -11.25 -2.85 -5.98
CA LEU A 154 -11.31 -1.52 -5.36
C LEU A 154 -12.45 -0.64 -5.87
N LEU A 155 -12.72 -0.65 -7.19
CA LEU A 155 -13.81 0.13 -7.77
C LEU A 155 -15.18 -0.33 -7.26
N ARG A 156 -15.37 -1.64 -7.15
CA ARG A 156 -16.61 -2.20 -6.62
C ARG A 156 -16.78 -1.89 -5.13
N ALA A 157 -15.69 -1.97 -4.37
CA ALA A 157 -15.68 -1.57 -2.97
C ALA A 157 -16.05 -0.08 -2.81
N GLU A 158 -15.49 0.79 -3.65
CA GLU A 158 -15.79 2.23 -3.66
C GLU A 158 -17.27 2.50 -3.96
N GLU A 159 -17.83 1.87 -5.00
CA GLU A 159 -19.23 2.03 -5.39
C GLU A 159 -20.19 1.70 -4.24
N ILE A 160 -20.00 0.53 -3.61
CA ILE A 160 -20.85 0.08 -2.50
C ILE A 160 -20.71 1.04 -1.31
N CYS A 161 -19.47 1.41 -0.97
CA CYS A 161 -19.20 2.27 0.17
C CYS A 161 -19.78 3.68 -0.02
N ARG A 162 -19.61 4.28 -1.20
CA ARG A 162 -20.22 5.58 -1.54
C ARG A 162 -21.74 5.51 -1.54
N HIS A 163 -22.34 4.43 -2.03
CA HIS A 163 -23.78 4.25 -1.97
C HIS A 163 -24.29 4.19 -0.53
N TYR A 164 -23.62 3.40 0.32
CA TYR A 164 -23.93 3.29 1.74
C TYR A 164 -23.83 4.63 2.48
N LEU A 165 -22.76 5.40 2.24
CA LEU A 165 -22.55 6.71 2.88
C LEU A 165 -23.52 7.80 2.41
N ARG A 166 -24.21 7.64 1.26
CA ARG A 166 -25.26 8.59 0.86
C ARG A 166 -26.45 8.56 1.82
N SER A 167 -26.80 7.38 2.34
CA SER A 167 -27.85 7.22 3.35
C SER A 167 -27.32 7.33 4.78
N HIS A 168 -26.02 7.11 4.99
CA HIS A 168 -25.37 7.16 6.31
C HIS A 168 -24.13 8.09 6.31
N PRO A 169 -24.29 9.41 6.08
CA PRO A 169 -23.17 10.32 5.83
C PRO A 169 -22.22 10.55 7.01
N LYS A 170 -22.57 10.08 8.21
CA LYS A 170 -21.75 10.19 9.43
C LYS A 170 -21.31 8.83 9.97
N ASP A 171 -21.50 7.75 9.23
CA ASP A 171 -21.04 6.43 9.65
C ASP A 171 -19.51 6.35 9.58
N VAL A 172 -18.87 6.24 10.74
CA VAL A 172 -17.43 6.36 10.91
C VAL A 172 -16.68 5.20 10.22
N GLU A 173 -17.18 3.98 10.32
CA GLU A 173 -16.54 2.82 9.67
C GLU A 173 -16.65 2.92 8.14
N GLY A 174 -17.79 3.37 7.62
CA GLY A 174 -17.96 3.66 6.19
C GLY A 174 -16.99 4.73 5.71
N MET A 175 -16.84 5.84 6.44
CA MET A 175 -15.88 6.91 6.09
C MET A 175 -14.45 6.38 6.09
N ARG A 176 -14.07 5.59 7.11
CA ARG A 176 -12.76 4.97 7.23
C ARG A 176 -12.48 3.99 6.10
N LEU A 177 -13.42 3.12 5.75
CA LEU A 177 -13.29 2.17 4.64
C LEU A 177 -13.17 2.90 3.29
N LEU A 178 -13.97 3.93 3.04
CA LEU A 178 -13.87 4.74 1.82
C LEU A 178 -12.51 5.48 1.75
N ALA A 179 -12.00 5.98 2.88
CA ALA A 179 -10.69 6.59 2.93
C ALA A 179 -9.57 5.58 2.62
N LYS A 180 -9.61 4.37 3.19
CA LYS A 180 -8.66 3.30 2.85
C LYS A 180 -8.68 2.93 1.37
N ILE A 181 -9.87 2.89 0.76
CA ILE A 181 -10.01 2.71 -0.70
C ILE A 181 -9.37 3.88 -1.45
N GLY A 182 -9.67 5.11 -1.05
CA GLY A 182 -9.06 6.33 -1.62
C GLY A 182 -7.53 6.30 -1.54
N MET A 183 -6.95 5.87 -0.41
CA MET A 183 -5.50 5.74 -0.25
C MET A 183 -4.87 4.71 -1.19
N GLN A 184 -5.56 3.60 -1.47
CA GLN A 184 -5.10 2.61 -2.46
C GLN A 184 -5.27 3.10 -3.90
N LEU A 185 -6.28 3.93 -4.17
CA LEU A 185 -6.52 4.54 -5.47
C LEU A 185 -5.67 5.81 -5.71
N GLY A 186 -4.92 6.27 -4.71
CA GLY A 186 -4.12 7.50 -4.76
C GLY A 186 -4.92 8.79 -4.59
N VAL A 187 -6.19 8.71 -4.21
CA VAL A 187 -7.07 9.86 -3.93
C VAL A 187 -6.88 10.32 -2.48
N LEU A 188 -5.67 10.78 -2.17
CA LEU A 188 -5.24 11.02 -0.79
C LEU A 188 -5.96 12.20 -0.12
N GLU A 189 -6.38 13.21 -0.89
CA GLU A 189 -7.08 14.38 -0.36
C GLU A 189 -8.47 14.03 0.19
N ASP A 190 -9.26 13.27 -0.57
CA ASP A 190 -10.56 12.78 -0.11
C ASP A 190 -10.41 11.83 1.08
N ALA A 191 -9.37 10.99 1.08
CA ALA A 191 -9.08 10.10 2.19
C ALA A 191 -8.76 10.87 3.49
N GLU A 192 -7.90 11.90 3.41
CA GLU A 192 -7.63 12.77 4.56
C GLU A 192 -8.92 13.43 5.07
N PHE A 193 -9.73 14.01 4.17
CA PHE A 193 -10.96 14.69 4.57
C PHE A 193 -11.95 13.75 5.27
N LEU A 194 -12.11 12.52 4.75
CA LEU A 194 -12.98 11.50 5.35
C LEU A 194 -12.48 11.08 6.73
N LEU A 195 -11.17 10.89 6.89
CA LEU A 195 -10.55 10.47 8.16
C LEU A 195 -10.54 11.58 9.21
N ASP A 196 -10.28 12.83 8.81
CA ASP A 196 -10.41 14.01 9.66
C ASP A 196 -11.85 14.15 10.19
N SER A 197 -12.84 14.03 9.30
CA SER A 197 -14.26 14.06 9.68
C SER A 197 -14.64 12.88 10.58
N ALA A 198 -14.16 11.67 10.28
CA ALA A 198 -14.39 10.48 11.09
C ALA A 198 -13.77 10.62 12.49
N ALA A 199 -12.57 11.18 12.59
CA ALA A 199 -11.89 11.47 13.85
C ALA A 199 -12.64 12.53 14.66
N ALA A 200 -13.28 13.51 14.01
CA ALA A 200 -14.14 14.49 14.68
C ALA A 200 -15.43 13.86 15.23
N PHE A 201 -16.01 12.86 14.55
CA PHE A 201 -17.21 12.16 15.03
C PHE A 201 -16.92 11.16 16.15
N GLU A 202 -15.81 10.44 16.08
CA GLU A 202 -15.36 9.52 17.13
C GLU A 202 -13.88 9.79 17.52
N PRO A 203 -13.63 10.81 18.37
CA PRO A 203 -12.25 11.20 18.73
C PRO A 203 -11.42 10.13 19.44
N GLN A 204 -12.10 9.14 20.04
CA GLN A 204 -11.49 8.01 20.76
C GLN A 204 -11.31 6.77 19.88
N ASN A 205 -11.72 6.80 18.61
CA ASN A 205 -11.55 5.68 17.70
C ASN A 205 -10.09 5.59 17.24
N ILE A 206 -9.33 4.71 17.91
CA ILE A 206 -7.90 4.49 17.65
C ILE A 206 -7.66 4.11 16.19
N GLN A 207 -8.48 3.24 15.60
CA GLN A 207 -8.27 2.77 14.24
C GLN A 207 -8.42 3.89 13.20
N VAL A 208 -9.39 4.79 13.40
CA VAL A 208 -9.56 5.99 12.55
C VAL A 208 -8.34 6.89 12.66
N ARG A 209 -7.83 7.14 13.87
CA ARG A 209 -6.66 8.00 14.08
C ARG A 209 -5.40 7.41 13.46
N LEU A 210 -5.19 6.09 13.56
CA LEU A 210 -4.08 5.40 12.89
C LEU A 210 -4.16 5.50 11.37
N ASP A 211 -5.35 5.29 10.79
CA ASP A 211 -5.56 5.45 9.36
C ASP A 211 -5.36 6.92 8.93
N TYR A 212 -5.73 7.89 9.78
CA TYR A 212 -5.52 9.33 9.56
C TYR A 212 -4.04 9.70 9.53
N ILE A 213 -3.24 9.20 10.49
CA ILE A 213 -1.78 9.36 10.49
C ILE A 213 -1.18 8.83 9.19
N ASP A 214 -1.58 7.64 8.73
CA ASP A 214 -1.07 7.09 7.45
C ASP A 214 -1.48 7.95 6.25
N ALA A 215 -2.72 8.48 6.22
CA ALA A 215 -3.16 9.40 5.17
C ALA A 215 -2.33 10.70 5.16
N LEU A 216 -2.10 11.30 6.33
CA LEU A 216 -1.26 12.50 6.48
C LEU A 216 0.17 12.25 6.02
N ARG A 217 0.79 11.14 6.44
CA ARG A 217 2.14 10.75 6.04
C ARG A 217 2.26 10.51 4.54
N ARG A 218 1.29 9.83 3.91
CA ARG A 218 1.27 9.65 2.44
C ARG A 218 1.11 10.96 1.69
N ARG A 219 0.45 11.95 2.30
CA ARG A 219 0.37 13.33 1.82
C ARG A 219 1.59 14.17 2.20
N GLN A 220 2.56 13.60 2.89
CA GLN A 220 3.76 14.25 3.41
C GLN A 220 3.46 15.42 4.36
N LYS A 221 2.31 15.38 5.05
CA LYS A 221 1.97 16.31 6.15
C LYS A 221 2.57 15.80 7.46
N PHE A 222 3.90 15.69 7.49
CA PHE A 222 4.63 14.99 8.55
C PHE A 222 4.45 15.61 9.95
N GLU A 223 4.39 16.93 10.06
CA GLU A 223 4.14 17.60 11.35
C GLU A 223 2.76 17.24 11.92
N LYS A 224 1.70 17.32 11.11
CA LYS A 224 0.36 16.92 11.54
C LYS A 224 0.27 15.43 11.86
N ALA A 225 0.93 14.59 11.07
CA ALA A 225 1.00 13.15 11.34
C ALA A 225 1.66 12.89 12.71
N ARG A 226 2.74 13.62 13.02
CA ARG A 226 3.42 13.58 14.31
C ARG A 226 2.54 14.07 15.45
N GLU A 227 1.85 15.20 15.31
CA GLU A 227 0.92 15.73 16.33
C GLU A 227 -0.15 14.69 16.71
N GLU A 228 -0.71 14.01 15.70
CA GLU A 228 -1.70 12.94 15.88
C GLU A 228 -1.08 11.69 16.56
N ALA A 229 0.14 11.32 16.20
CA ALA A 229 0.87 10.22 16.82
C ALA A 229 1.24 10.54 18.30
N GLU A 230 1.65 11.78 18.59
CA GLU A 230 1.90 12.25 19.96
C GLU A 230 0.62 12.27 20.79
N ALA A 231 -0.52 12.60 20.19
CA ALA A 231 -1.82 12.51 20.85
C ALA A 231 -2.18 11.07 21.23
N LEU A 232 -1.91 10.07 20.37
CA LEU A 232 -2.08 8.65 20.70
C LEU A 232 -1.11 8.20 21.81
N TYR A 233 0.17 8.53 21.66
CA TYR A 233 1.20 8.17 22.63
C TYR A 233 0.88 8.72 24.03
N ARG A 234 0.36 9.95 24.14
CA ARG A 234 -0.06 10.52 25.43
C ARG A 234 -1.21 9.77 26.12
N GLN A 235 -2.05 9.06 25.37
CA GLN A 235 -3.15 8.28 25.97
C GLN A 235 -2.63 7.03 26.67
N ASP A 236 -1.63 6.37 26.08
CA ASP A 236 -1.00 5.18 26.64
C ASP A 236 0.47 5.13 26.19
N PRO A 237 1.39 5.76 26.95
CA PRO A 237 2.82 5.81 26.62
C PRO A 237 3.49 4.44 26.59
N ASP A 238 2.86 3.44 27.21
CA ASP A 238 3.33 2.07 27.29
C ASP A 238 2.80 1.17 26.17
N ASN A 239 1.92 1.68 25.31
CA ASN A 239 1.41 0.91 24.18
C ASN A 239 2.46 0.76 23.07
N PRO A 240 2.93 -0.47 22.75
CA PRO A 240 3.92 -0.65 21.69
C PRO A 240 3.46 -0.12 20.34
N LEU A 241 2.16 -0.22 20.03
CA LEU A 241 1.62 0.30 18.77
C LEU A 241 1.78 1.82 18.69
N PHE A 242 1.47 2.55 19.76
CA PHE A 242 1.57 4.01 19.77
C PHE A 242 3.03 4.47 19.78
N GLN A 243 3.90 3.75 20.49
CA GLN A 243 5.34 3.96 20.44
C GLN A 243 5.89 3.79 19.01
N SER A 244 5.53 2.71 18.31
CA SER A 244 5.95 2.47 16.93
C SER A 244 5.47 3.57 15.98
N HIS A 245 4.20 3.99 16.07
CA HIS A 245 3.68 5.05 15.21
C HIS A 245 4.39 6.38 15.45
N LEU A 246 4.59 6.78 16.70
CA LEU A 246 5.33 8.01 17.01
C LEU A 246 6.79 7.90 16.56
N ALA A 247 7.44 6.75 16.72
CA ALA A 247 8.82 6.54 16.26
C ALA A 247 8.94 6.75 14.74
N ILE A 248 7.99 6.22 13.96
CA ILE A 248 7.98 6.41 12.50
C ILE A 248 7.80 7.88 12.15
N GLU A 249 6.87 8.60 12.77
CA GLU A 249 6.64 10.02 12.48
C GLU A 249 7.79 10.92 12.99
N SER A 250 8.44 10.57 14.11
CA SER A 250 9.69 11.19 14.56
C SER A 250 10.79 11.02 13.52
N MET A 251 10.94 9.83 12.93
CA MET A 251 11.88 9.59 11.84
C MET A 251 11.55 10.43 10.59
N GLN A 252 10.28 10.57 10.21
CA GLN A 252 9.86 11.40 9.08
C GLN A 252 10.13 12.90 9.30
N THR A 253 10.14 13.35 10.56
CA THR A 253 10.42 14.74 10.95
C THR A 253 11.89 14.98 11.32
N GLY A 254 12.77 13.99 11.14
CA GLY A 254 14.21 14.10 11.40
C GLY A 254 14.62 13.96 12.87
N ASP A 255 13.69 13.67 13.78
CA ASP A 255 13.93 13.45 15.20
C ASP A 255 14.35 11.99 15.45
N TYR A 256 15.54 11.64 14.97
CA TYR A 256 16.06 10.27 15.01
C TYR A 256 16.35 9.80 16.44
N ASP A 257 16.75 10.69 17.34
CA ASP A 257 16.99 10.36 18.75
C ASP A 257 15.71 9.85 19.41
N LYS A 258 14.59 10.57 19.20
CA LYS A 258 13.29 10.11 19.71
C LYS A 258 12.83 8.82 19.03
N ALA A 259 13.07 8.69 17.73
CA ALA A 259 12.74 7.47 17.01
C ALA A 259 13.48 6.24 17.58
N PHE A 260 14.79 6.35 17.85
CA PHE A 260 15.57 5.27 18.46
C PHE A 260 15.11 4.93 19.88
N GLU A 261 14.86 5.94 20.72
CA GLU A 261 14.31 5.72 22.08
C GLU A 261 13.03 4.88 22.03
N LEU A 262 12.10 5.24 21.15
CA LEU A 262 10.81 4.57 21.02
C LEU A 262 10.93 3.19 20.36
N PHE A 263 11.76 3.02 19.34
CA PHE A 263 12.02 1.70 18.77
C PHE A 263 12.63 0.75 19.79
N ASP A 264 13.60 1.20 20.58
CA ASP A 264 14.24 0.37 21.62
C ASP A 264 13.22 0.03 22.74
N ALA A 265 12.31 0.95 23.09
CA ALA A 265 11.22 0.68 24.02
C ALA A 265 10.24 -0.40 23.50
N VAL A 266 9.88 -0.35 22.21
CA VAL A 266 9.05 -1.38 21.57
C VAL A 266 9.78 -2.72 21.57
N LEU A 267 11.05 -2.75 21.17
CA LEU A 267 11.86 -3.97 21.10
C LEU A 267 12.16 -4.56 22.49
N THR A 268 12.13 -3.77 23.55
CA THR A 268 12.18 -4.31 24.93
C THR A 268 10.96 -5.17 25.24
N LYS A 269 9.77 -4.80 24.72
CA LYS A 269 8.52 -5.55 24.92
C LYS A 269 8.31 -6.65 23.87
N LEU A 270 8.76 -6.40 22.64
CA LEU A 270 8.61 -7.26 21.47
C LEU A 270 9.97 -7.41 20.75
N PRO A 271 10.93 -8.20 21.30
CA PRO A 271 12.31 -8.24 20.79
C PRO A 271 12.46 -8.69 19.34
N GLY A 272 11.49 -9.44 18.82
CA GLY A 272 11.48 -9.96 17.47
C GLY A 272 10.42 -9.34 16.57
N ASP A 273 9.93 -8.13 16.86
CA ASP A 273 8.97 -7.48 15.95
C ASP A 273 9.67 -7.06 14.64
N PRO A 274 9.39 -7.72 13.51
CA PRO A 274 10.15 -7.50 12.28
C PRO A 274 9.90 -6.11 11.69
N ALA A 275 8.69 -5.56 11.84
CA ALA A 275 8.36 -4.22 11.34
C ALA A 275 9.17 -3.12 12.07
N THR A 276 9.27 -3.23 13.39
CA THR A 276 10.08 -2.30 14.21
C THR A 276 11.57 -2.46 13.91
N LEU A 277 12.08 -3.70 13.80
CA LEU A 277 13.49 -3.95 13.46
C LEU A 277 13.87 -3.39 12.08
N THR A 278 13.00 -3.54 11.07
CA THR A 278 13.21 -2.96 9.74
C THR A 278 13.16 -1.43 9.77
N SER A 279 12.18 -0.84 10.48
CA SER A 279 12.05 0.61 10.62
C SER A 279 13.25 1.24 11.33
N ARG A 280 13.74 0.60 12.40
CA ARG A 280 14.98 0.98 13.10
C ARG A 280 16.19 0.89 12.17
N GLY A 281 16.28 -0.17 11.35
CA GLY A 281 17.31 -0.31 10.32
C GLY A 281 17.29 0.84 9.30
N HIS A 282 16.12 1.32 8.88
CA HIS A 282 15.99 2.47 7.98
C HIS A 282 16.49 3.76 8.64
N ALA A 283 16.14 4.00 9.90
CA ALA A 283 16.64 5.13 10.68
C ALA A 283 18.18 5.08 10.79
N LEU A 284 18.74 3.93 11.19
CA LEU A 284 20.19 3.72 11.34
C LEU A 284 20.96 3.96 10.04
N LYS A 285 20.45 3.42 8.93
CA LYS A 285 21.00 3.67 7.58
C LYS A 285 21.04 5.17 7.27
N THR A 286 19.95 5.88 7.58
CA THR A 286 19.82 7.31 7.26
C THR A 286 20.77 8.16 8.11
N THR A 287 21.00 7.78 9.36
CA THR A 287 21.96 8.42 10.26
C THR A 287 23.41 7.94 10.09
N GLY A 288 23.70 7.12 9.06
CA GLY A 288 25.05 6.62 8.76
C GLY A 288 25.58 5.49 9.65
N ARG A 289 24.75 4.92 10.53
CA ARG A 289 25.10 3.79 11.44
C ARG A 289 24.91 2.46 10.71
N GLN A 290 25.75 2.23 9.72
CA GLN A 290 25.54 1.17 8.73
C GLN A 290 25.64 -0.26 9.28
N GLU A 291 26.59 -0.52 10.17
CA GLU A 291 26.75 -1.85 10.80
C GLU A 291 25.52 -2.20 11.65
N ASP A 292 25.09 -1.28 12.50
CA ASP A 292 23.87 -1.43 13.30
C ASP A 292 22.62 -1.63 12.42
N ALA A 293 22.54 -0.95 11.27
CA ALA A 293 21.44 -1.13 10.33
C ALA A 293 21.41 -2.55 9.79
N VAL A 294 22.56 -3.11 9.41
CA VAL A 294 22.69 -4.50 8.96
C VAL A 294 22.23 -5.46 10.05
N GLU A 295 22.69 -5.29 11.28
CA GLU A 295 22.26 -6.13 12.41
C GLU A 295 20.75 -6.08 12.63
N SER A 296 20.16 -4.88 12.56
CA SER A 296 18.71 -4.68 12.71
C SER A 296 17.90 -5.41 11.63
N TYR A 297 18.31 -5.32 10.36
CA TYR A 297 17.63 -6.04 9.28
C TYR A 297 17.81 -7.55 9.39
N ARG A 298 19.00 -8.04 9.80
CA ARG A 298 19.23 -9.47 10.03
C ARG A 298 18.36 -10.01 11.16
N ALA A 299 18.23 -9.27 12.25
CA ALA A 299 17.30 -9.62 13.32
C ALA A 299 15.85 -9.68 12.81
N ALA A 300 15.44 -8.77 11.93
CA ALA A 300 14.08 -8.75 11.38
C ALA A 300 13.74 -10.02 10.59
N PHE A 301 14.60 -10.42 9.64
CA PHE A 301 14.34 -11.64 8.88
C PHE A 301 14.64 -12.91 9.68
N ALA A 302 15.48 -12.88 10.71
CA ALA A 302 15.66 -14.00 11.64
C ALA A 302 14.38 -14.25 12.46
N ALA A 303 13.71 -13.19 12.90
CA ALA A 303 12.44 -13.29 13.62
C ALA A 303 11.28 -13.70 12.71
N LYS A 304 11.29 -13.24 11.45
CA LYS A 304 10.28 -13.57 10.44
C LYS A 304 10.97 -13.89 9.11
N PRO A 305 11.25 -15.17 8.80
CA PRO A 305 12.00 -15.57 7.61
C PRO A 305 11.40 -15.12 6.28
N ASP A 306 10.08 -14.93 6.22
CA ASP A 306 9.35 -14.45 5.04
C ASP A 306 9.21 -12.92 4.98
N HIS A 307 9.91 -12.16 5.85
CA HIS A 307 9.89 -10.69 5.84
C HIS A 307 10.78 -10.13 4.72
N GLY A 308 10.23 -10.06 3.51
CA GLY A 308 10.98 -9.67 2.31
C GLY A 308 11.54 -8.25 2.38
N ASP A 309 10.85 -7.35 3.07
CA ASP A 309 11.25 -5.94 3.21
C ASP A 309 12.66 -5.80 3.84
N ALA A 310 12.97 -6.60 4.87
CA ALA A 310 14.31 -6.60 5.48
C ALA A 310 15.41 -7.08 4.52
N TYR A 311 15.15 -8.14 3.74
CA TYR A 311 16.09 -8.60 2.70
C TYR A 311 16.28 -7.54 1.61
N TYR A 312 15.20 -6.91 1.16
CA TYR A 312 15.27 -5.85 0.17
C TYR A 312 16.01 -4.60 0.70
N ALA A 313 15.81 -4.25 1.96
CA ALA A 313 16.52 -3.16 2.62
C ALA A 313 18.04 -3.42 2.68
N LEU A 314 18.45 -4.65 3.01
CA LEU A 314 19.85 -5.09 2.98
C LEU A 314 20.45 -5.09 1.57
N ALA A 315 19.72 -5.60 0.58
CA ALA A 315 20.15 -5.60 -0.81
C ALA A 315 20.45 -4.19 -1.34
N ASN A 316 19.73 -3.18 -0.84
CA ASN A 316 19.95 -1.78 -1.17
C ASN A 316 21.14 -1.13 -0.44
N LEU A 317 21.83 -1.85 0.46
CA LEU A 317 23.09 -1.40 1.04
C LEU A 317 24.25 -1.81 0.13
N LYS A 318 24.95 -0.83 -0.44
CA LYS A 318 26.08 -1.08 -1.37
C LYS A 318 27.24 -1.88 -0.76
N THR A 319 27.32 -1.98 0.56
CA THR A 319 28.41 -2.65 1.27
C THR A 319 28.03 -4.05 1.79
N TYR A 320 26.79 -4.49 1.57
CA TYR A 320 26.32 -5.76 2.08
C TYR A 320 26.29 -6.81 0.97
N THR A 321 26.71 -8.03 1.28
CA THR A 321 26.68 -9.19 0.39
C THR A 321 26.08 -10.36 1.15
N PHE A 322 25.09 -11.02 0.55
CA PHE A 322 24.41 -12.14 1.18
C PHE A 322 25.28 -13.41 1.22
N THR A 323 25.20 -14.11 2.35
CA THR A 323 25.82 -15.43 2.53
C THR A 323 25.09 -16.51 1.73
N ASP A 324 25.71 -17.67 1.53
CA ASP A 324 25.07 -18.82 0.88
C ASP A 324 23.80 -19.27 1.59
N ASP A 325 23.83 -19.29 2.93
CA ASP A 325 22.69 -19.67 3.76
C ASP A 325 21.53 -18.69 3.62
N GLU A 326 21.81 -17.38 3.56
CA GLU A 326 20.78 -16.36 3.36
C GLU A 326 20.14 -16.46 1.97
N ILE A 327 20.93 -16.74 0.93
CA ILE A 327 20.38 -16.96 -0.42
C ILE A 327 19.52 -18.23 -0.46
N ALA A 328 19.98 -19.31 0.16
CA ALA A 328 19.21 -20.55 0.25
C ALA A 328 17.87 -20.31 0.98
N ALA A 329 17.90 -19.58 2.09
CA ALA A 329 16.69 -19.21 2.84
C ALA A 329 15.72 -18.37 2.00
N MET A 330 16.21 -17.35 1.27
CA MET A 330 15.38 -16.54 0.37
C MET A 330 14.72 -17.41 -0.72
N ARG A 331 15.46 -18.34 -1.33
CA ARG A 331 14.93 -19.25 -2.35
C ARG A 331 13.84 -20.16 -1.80
N GLU A 332 14.01 -20.67 -0.58
CA GLU A 332 12.98 -21.46 0.10
C GLU A 332 11.70 -20.65 0.30
N GLN A 333 11.80 -19.40 0.75
CA GLN A 333 10.62 -18.56 0.95
C GLN A 333 9.89 -18.26 -0.36
N VAL A 334 10.62 -17.90 -1.41
CA VAL A 334 10.02 -17.65 -2.74
C VAL A 334 9.30 -18.90 -3.27
N ALA A 335 9.79 -20.10 -2.98
CA ALA A 335 9.11 -21.34 -3.39
C ALA A 335 7.79 -21.61 -2.64
N ARG A 336 7.50 -20.92 -1.53
CA ARG A 336 6.27 -21.14 -0.73
C ARG A 336 5.05 -20.52 -1.41
N PRO A 337 3.95 -21.27 -1.64
CA PRO A 337 2.74 -20.73 -2.24
C PRO A 337 2.05 -19.63 -1.40
N GLY A 338 2.15 -19.69 -0.06
CA GLY A 338 1.51 -18.75 0.85
C GLY A 338 2.30 -17.48 1.18
N LEU A 339 3.44 -17.25 0.50
CA LEU A 339 4.21 -16.03 0.62
C LEU A 339 3.37 -14.84 0.14
N ALA A 340 3.32 -13.76 0.93
CA ALA A 340 2.61 -12.56 0.53
C ALA A 340 3.23 -11.98 -0.74
N PHE A 341 2.40 -11.37 -1.58
CA PHE A 341 2.79 -10.86 -2.88
C PHE A 341 3.97 -9.89 -2.78
N MET A 342 3.89 -8.95 -1.83
CA MET A 342 4.94 -7.95 -1.66
C MET A 342 6.26 -8.55 -1.16
N ASP A 343 6.20 -9.51 -0.23
CA ASP A 343 7.39 -10.21 0.23
C ASP A 343 8.06 -10.99 -0.90
N ARG A 344 7.27 -11.59 -1.81
CA ARG A 344 7.79 -12.24 -3.03
C ARG A 344 8.52 -11.24 -3.93
N VAL A 345 7.94 -10.08 -4.18
CA VAL A 345 8.60 -9.02 -4.96
C VAL A 345 9.94 -8.63 -4.32
N TYR A 346 9.92 -8.35 -3.01
CA TYR A 346 11.11 -7.91 -2.29
C TYR A 346 12.22 -8.96 -2.30
N LEU A 347 11.86 -10.24 -2.08
CA LEU A 347 12.80 -11.36 -2.15
C LEU A 347 13.36 -11.58 -3.55
N SER A 348 12.56 -11.43 -4.62
CA SER A 348 13.07 -11.50 -5.99
C SER A 348 14.10 -10.40 -6.27
N PHE A 349 13.88 -9.16 -5.82
CA PHE A 349 14.90 -8.11 -5.94
C PHE A 349 16.15 -8.38 -5.09
N ALA A 350 15.99 -8.90 -3.87
CA ALA A 350 17.10 -9.23 -3.00
C ALA A 350 17.96 -10.38 -3.59
N LEU A 351 17.32 -11.42 -4.15
CA LEU A 351 18.00 -12.49 -4.89
C LEU A 351 18.70 -11.97 -6.14
N GLY A 352 18.04 -11.11 -6.91
CA GLY A 352 18.63 -10.45 -8.08
C GLY A 352 19.94 -9.75 -7.73
N LYS A 353 19.95 -8.98 -6.63
CA LYS A 353 21.15 -8.31 -6.13
C LYS A 353 22.20 -9.29 -5.59
N ALA A 354 21.78 -10.33 -4.87
CA ALA A 354 22.69 -11.32 -4.31
C ALA A 354 23.48 -12.07 -5.41
N PHE A 355 22.83 -12.41 -6.52
CA PHE A 355 23.49 -13.01 -7.68
C PHE A 355 24.30 -12.00 -8.49
N GLU A 356 23.88 -10.73 -8.56
CA GLU A 356 24.66 -9.66 -9.19
C GLU A 356 26.02 -9.50 -8.50
N ASP A 357 26.04 -9.46 -7.16
CA ASP A 357 27.28 -9.33 -6.37
C ASP A 357 28.25 -10.51 -6.56
N ARG A 358 27.73 -11.67 -6.95
CA ARG A 358 28.52 -12.88 -7.25
C ARG A 358 28.99 -12.96 -8.69
N GLY A 359 28.58 -12.01 -9.55
CA GLY A 359 28.83 -12.06 -10.99
C GLY A 359 27.97 -13.10 -11.73
N GLU A 360 26.95 -13.67 -11.08
CA GLU A 360 26.02 -14.65 -11.66
C GLU A 360 24.88 -13.94 -12.40
N TYR A 361 25.23 -13.16 -13.43
CA TYR A 361 24.30 -12.23 -14.06
C TYR A 361 23.06 -12.89 -14.66
N GLY A 362 23.16 -14.12 -15.18
CA GLY A 362 22.00 -14.84 -15.70
C GLY A 362 20.91 -15.09 -14.64
N ALA A 363 21.32 -15.56 -13.46
CA ALA A 363 20.41 -15.76 -12.34
C ALA A 363 19.90 -14.43 -11.77
N SER A 364 20.78 -13.43 -11.72
CA SER A 364 20.42 -12.06 -11.31
C SER A 364 19.30 -11.46 -12.15
N PHE A 365 19.45 -11.46 -13.49
CA PHE A 365 18.45 -10.94 -14.41
C PHE A 365 17.13 -11.71 -14.35
N ALA A 366 17.16 -13.03 -14.20
CA ALA A 366 15.93 -13.83 -14.06
C ALA A 366 15.11 -13.41 -12.83
N HIS A 367 15.77 -13.16 -11.69
CA HIS A 367 15.10 -12.70 -10.49
C HIS A 367 14.64 -11.23 -10.56
N TYR A 368 15.42 -10.35 -11.20
CA TYR A 368 14.96 -8.99 -11.47
C TYR A 368 13.76 -8.96 -12.43
N GLU A 369 13.75 -9.82 -13.45
CA GLU A 369 12.62 -9.97 -14.36
C GLU A 369 11.37 -10.47 -13.62
N GLU A 370 11.50 -11.47 -12.74
CA GLU A 370 10.40 -11.94 -11.88
C GLU A 370 9.83 -10.80 -11.00
N GLY A 371 10.68 -10.09 -10.27
CA GLY A 371 10.26 -8.97 -9.42
C GLY A 371 9.58 -7.86 -10.21
N ASN A 372 10.12 -7.52 -11.39
CA ASN A 372 9.53 -6.53 -12.30
C ASN A 372 8.19 -7.00 -12.90
N ALA A 373 8.07 -8.26 -13.31
CA ALA A 373 6.84 -8.83 -13.85
C ALA A 373 5.72 -8.81 -12.81
N LEU A 374 6.03 -9.20 -11.57
CA LEU A 374 5.11 -9.09 -10.43
C LEU A 374 4.68 -7.63 -10.23
N LYS A 375 5.63 -6.70 -10.07
CA LYS A 375 5.28 -5.28 -9.87
C LYS A 375 4.51 -4.65 -11.01
N ARG A 376 4.80 -5.04 -12.25
CA ARG A 376 4.06 -4.61 -13.43
C ARG A 376 2.59 -5.04 -13.35
N ALA A 377 2.29 -6.24 -12.85
CA ALA A 377 0.92 -6.73 -12.70
C ALA A 377 0.05 -5.89 -11.75
N GLN A 378 0.66 -5.17 -10.78
CA GLN A 378 -0.05 -4.25 -9.88
C GLN A 378 -0.09 -2.80 -10.40
N THR A 379 0.70 -2.50 -11.42
CA THR A 379 0.92 -1.13 -11.87
C THR A 379 -0.15 -0.73 -12.88
N ARG A 380 -0.81 0.41 -12.65
CA ARG A 380 -1.79 1.00 -13.57
C ARG A 380 -1.18 1.91 -14.63
N TYR A 381 0.15 2.05 -14.64
CA TYR A 381 0.85 2.89 -15.61
C TYR A 381 0.63 2.36 -17.03
N SER A 382 0.29 3.28 -17.93
CA SER A 382 0.24 3.05 -19.37
C SER A 382 1.09 4.12 -20.06
N ALA A 383 1.98 3.67 -20.95
CA ALA A 383 2.80 4.56 -21.76
C ALA A 383 1.94 5.36 -22.75
N ASP A 384 0.86 4.76 -23.25
CA ASP A 384 -0.09 5.42 -24.14
C ASP A 384 -0.85 6.52 -23.40
N ALA A 385 -1.36 6.22 -22.19
CA ALA A 385 -2.02 7.21 -21.35
C ALA A 385 -1.08 8.36 -20.97
N MET A 386 0.20 8.08 -20.75
CA MET A 386 1.23 9.11 -20.52
C MET A 386 1.43 9.99 -21.75
N SER A 387 1.52 9.38 -22.93
CA SER A 387 1.71 10.10 -24.20
C SER A 387 0.52 11.01 -24.48
N GLU A 388 -0.71 10.54 -24.24
CA GLU A 388 -1.93 11.35 -24.35
C GLU A 388 -1.96 12.51 -23.34
N GLU A 389 -1.52 12.28 -22.09
CA GLU A 389 -1.43 13.35 -21.09
C GLU A 389 -0.46 14.45 -21.53
N LEU A 390 0.71 14.08 -22.04
CA LEU A 390 1.72 15.02 -22.52
C LEU A 390 1.28 15.76 -23.78
N ALA A 391 0.60 15.10 -24.70
CA ALA A 391 0.02 15.74 -25.88
C ALA A 391 -0.98 16.84 -25.49
N LYS A 392 -1.83 16.58 -24.49
CA LYS A 392 -2.75 17.59 -23.95
C LYS A 392 -2.02 18.75 -23.27
N GLN A 393 -0.90 18.51 -22.59
CA GLN A 393 -0.08 19.62 -22.06
C GLN A 393 0.36 20.56 -23.18
N ALA A 394 0.88 20.01 -24.28
CA ALA A 394 1.29 20.79 -25.44
C ALA A 394 0.12 21.50 -26.14
N GLU A 395 -1.05 20.86 -26.22
CA GLU A 395 -2.25 21.42 -26.83
C GLU A 395 -2.81 22.62 -26.06
N PHE A 396 -2.86 22.55 -24.73
CA PHE A 396 -3.56 23.56 -23.90
C PHE A 396 -2.63 24.59 -23.25
N CYS A 397 -1.33 24.33 -23.09
CA CYS A 397 -0.37 25.31 -22.56
C CYS A 397 0.19 26.17 -23.69
N THR A 398 -0.66 27.00 -24.30
CA THR A 398 -0.32 27.86 -25.44
C THR A 398 0.21 29.23 -24.98
N PRO A 399 0.87 30.02 -25.84
CA PRO A 399 1.26 31.39 -25.51
C PRO A 399 0.08 32.26 -25.02
N GLU A 400 -1.10 32.09 -25.61
CA GLU A 400 -2.31 32.85 -25.24
C GLU A 400 -2.75 32.58 -23.80
N LEU A 401 -2.59 31.36 -23.30
CA LEU A 401 -2.85 31.03 -21.89
C LEU A 401 -1.97 31.89 -20.98
N PHE A 402 -0.67 31.94 -21.25
CA PHE A 402 0.29 32.66 -20.41
C PHE A 402 0.12 34.18 -20.52
N ASP A 403 -0.20 34.70 -21.71
CA ASP A 403 -0.48 36.12 -21.92
C ASP A 403 -1.75 36.54 -21.16
N THR A 404 -2.82 35.73 -21.22
CA THR A 404 -4.09 35.99 -20.52
C THR A 404 -3.89 36.06 -19.00
N HIS A 405 -3.03 35.20 -18.45
CA HIS A 405 -2.72 35.16 -17.03
C HIS A 405 -1.45 35.93 -16.66
N SER A 406 -0.95 36.81 -17.53
CA SER A 406 0.27 37.58 -17.27
C SER A 406 0.16 38.41 -15.99
N GLY A 407 1.21 38.36 -15.17
CA GLY A 407 1.25 38.98 -13.85
C GLY A 407 0.37 38.32 -12.77
N SER A 408 -0.20 37.14 -13.03
CA SER A 408 -0.87 36.31 -12.02
C SER A 408 0.14 35.42 -11.27
N GLY A 409 -0.33 34.71 -10.24
CA GLY A 409 0.52 33.86 -9.41
C GLY A 409 1.16 34.61 -8.24
N HIS A 410 2.11 33.97 -7.58
CA HIS A 410 2.85 34.52 -6.45
C HIS A 410 4.29 34.84 -6.87
N SER A 411 4.74 36.07 -6.62
CA SER A 411 5.98 36.61 -7.17
C SER A 411 7.26 36.15 -6.49
N ALA A 412 7.21 35.19 -5.56
CA ALA A 412 8.39 34.69 -4.86
C ALA A 412 9.41 34.09 -5.84
N PRO A 413 10.66 34.60 -5.85
CA PRO A 413 11.73 34.08 -6.72
C PRO A 413 12.49 32.88 -6.11
N ASP A 414 12.18 32.53 -4.86
CA ASP A 414 12.88 31.55 -4.03
C ASP A 414 12.94 30.13 -4.64
N PRO A 415 11.87 29.60 -5.29
CA PRO A 415 11.86 28.20 -5.72
C PRO A 415 12.78 27.92 -6.93
N ILE A 416 13.54 26.84 -6.82
CA ILE A 416 14.29 26.20 -7.91
C ILE A 416 13.73 24.80 -8.12
N PHE A 417 13.13 24.54 -9.27
CA PHE A 417 12.67 23.20 -9.65
C PHE A 417 13.76 22.48 -10.43
N ILE A 418 14.12 21.28 -10.01
CA ILE A 418 14.98 20.37 -10.79
C ILE A 418 14.12 19.26 -11.34
N LEU A 419 13.83 19.31 -12.64
CA LEU A 419 12.87 18.44 -13.30
C LEU A 419 13.56 17.45 -14.23
N GLY A 420 12.84 16.37 -14.59
CA GLY A 420 13.33 15.43 -15.60
C GLY A 420 12.89 14.01 -15.36
N LEU A 421 13.50 13.08 -16.11
CA LEU A 421 13.24 11.67 -15.92
C LEU A 421 14.00 11.14 -14.69
N PRO A 422 13.44 10.16 -13.95
CA PRO A 422 14.19 9.45 -12.92
C PRO A 422 15.53 8.97 -13.47
N ARG A 423 16.59 9.08 -12.65
CA ARG A 423 17.97 8.68 -13.00
C ARG A 423 18.69 9.57 -14.04
N ALA A 424 18.16 10.74 -14.37
CA ALA A 424 18.81 11.70 -15.26
C ALA A 424 19.88 12.60 -14.58
N GLY A 425 20.26 12.33 -13.34
CA GLY A 425 21.28 13.11 -12.61
C GLY A 425 20.75 14.26 -11.74
N SER A 426 19.43 14.36 -11.53
CA SER A 426 18.81 15.42 -10.72
C SER A 426 19.39 15.52 -9.30
N THR A 427 19.67 14.40 -8.64
CA THR A 427 20.30 14.39 -7.30
C THR A 427 21.72 14.95 -7.31
N LEU A 428 22.51 14.68 -8.35
CA LEU A 428 23.86 15.24 -8.45
C LEU A 428 23.77 16.77 -8.61
N LEU A 429 22.86 17.24 -9.46
CA LEU A 429 22.64 18.66 -9.67
C LEU A 429 22.15 19.36 -8.40
N GLU A 430 21.21 18.74 -7.68
CA GLU A 430 20.75 19.20 -6.37
C GLU A 430 21.91 19.35 -5.38
N GLN A 431 22.77 18.33 -5.27
CA GLN A 431 23.94 18.39 -4.39
C GLN A 431 24.91 19.51 -4.77
N ILE A 432 25.13 19.74 -6.07
CA ILE A 432 25.98 20.84 -6.54
C ILE A 432 25.37 22.19 -6.14
N LEU A 433 24.08 22.40 -6.39
CA LEU A 433 23.41 23.66 -6.07
C LEU A 433 23.28 23.90 -4.56
N ALA A 434 22.88 22.88 -3.80
CA ALA A 434 22.74 22.95 -2.34
C ALA A 434 24.07 23.13 -1.60
N SER A 435 25.22 22.96 -2.27
CA SER A 435 26.52 23.32 -1.70
C SER A 435 26.74 24.83 -1.60
N HIS A 436 25.91 25.64 -2.28
CA HIS A 436 25.98 27.09 -2.22
C HIS A 436 25.23 27.64 -1.00
N SER A 437 25.83 28.57 -0.27
CA SER A 437 25.26 29.18 0.95
C SER A 437 23.96 29.97 0.78
N GLN A 438 23.39 30.01 -0.43
CA GLN A 438 22.15 30.72 -0.74
C GLN A 438 21.04 29.76 -1.19
N ILE A 439 21.30 28.45 -1.19
CA ILE A 439 20.39 27.45 -1.72
C ILE A 439 20.23 26.33 -0.70
N ASP A 440 19.01 26.17 -0.19
CA ASP A 440 18.64 25.02 0.60
C ASP A 440 18.33 23.84 -0.32
N GLY A 441 19.06 22.73 -0.16
CA GLY A 441 18.65 21.44 -0.70
C GLY A 441 17.51 20.90 0.16
N THR A 442 16.32 20.72 -0.43
CA THR A 442 15.16 20.20 0.32
C THR A 442 14.94 18.71 0.04
N LEU A 443 13.80 18.33 -0.51
CA LEU A 443 13.41 16.96 -0.83
C LEU A 443 12.62 16.94 -2.16
N GLU A 444 12.04 15.78 -2.49
CA GLU A 444 11.02 15.71 -3.53
C GLU A 444 9.69 16.20 -2.96
N LEU A 445 9.23 17.40 -3.37
CA LEU A 445 8.04 18.00 -2.79
C LEU A 445 6.78 17.61 -3.61
N PRO A 446 5.69 17.15 -2.96
CA PRO A 446 4.54 16.56 -3.64
C PRO A 446 3.49 17.63 -4.02
N ASN A 447 3.73 18.89 -3.65
CA ASN A 447 2.74 19.97 -3.68
C ASN A 447 2.18 20.20 -5.09
N ILE A 448 3.05 20.22 -6.11
CA ILE A 448 2.62 20.41 -7.51
C ILE A 448 1.81 19.21 -8.01
N LEU A 449 2.26 17.98 -7.73
CA LEU A 449 1.52 16.76 -8.08
C LEU A 449 0.13 16.73 -7.41
N ALA A 450 0.06 17.12 -6.14
CA ALA A 450 -1.19 17.20 -5.39
C ALA A 450 -2.14 18.26 -5.97
N LEU A 451 -1.61 19.44 -6.31
CA LEU A 451 -2.39 20.50 -6.94
C LEU A 451 -2.91 20.07 -8.32
N ALA A 452 -2.06 19.50 -9.16
CA ALA A 452 -2.44 18.98 -10.47
C ALA A 452 -3.52 17.89 -10.34
N HIS A 453 -3.39 16.98 -9.36
CA HIS A 453 -4.41 15.98 -9.08
C HIS A 453 -5.76 16.61 -8.74
N ARG A 454 -5.79 17.64 -7.89
CA ARG A 454 -7.01 18.38 -7.55
C ARG A 454 -7.65 19.04 -8.78
N LEU A 455 -6.84 19.61 -9.67
CA LEU A 455 -7.28 20.27 -10.89
C LEU A 455 -7.85 19.29 -11.94
N ARG A 456 -7.46 18.01 -11.93
CA ARG A 456 -8.06 16.97 -12.80
C ARG A 456 -9.57 16.82 -12.57
N GLY A 457 -10.06 17.20 -11.39
CA GLY A 457 -11.47 17.10 -11.02
C GLY A 457 -11.87 15.70 -10.56
N ARG A 458 -13.09 15.58 -10.02
CA ARG A 458 -13.57 14.38 -9.31
C ARG A 458 -14.37 13.39 -10.18
N LYS A 459 -14.58 13.69 -11.47
CA LYS A 459 -15.44 12.87 -12.33
C LYS A 459 -14.60 11.78 -12.99
N ALA A 460 -14.90 10.52 -12.66
CA ALA A 460 -14.22 9.36 -13.22
C ALA A 460 -14.26 9.37 -14.76
N GLY A 461 -13.11 9.13 -15.38
CA GLY A 461 -12.97 9.07 -16.85
C GLY A 461 -12.91 10.41 -17.58
N GLN A 462 -13.02 11.56 -16.89
CA GLN A 462 -12.94 12.89 -17.51
C GLN A 462 -11.98 13.79 -16.71
N SER A 463 -10.70 13.78 -17.09
CA SER A 463 -9.72 14.76 -16.58
C SER A 463 -10.02 16.13 -17.18
N ARG A 464 -10.21 17.14 -16.33
CA ARG A 464 -10.26 18.56 -16.75
C ARG A 464 -8.88 19.17 -16.93
N TYR A 465 -7.83 18.52 -16.43
CA TYR A 465 -6.47 19.01 -16.53
C TYR A 465 -5.80 18.46 -17.80
N PRO A 466 -5.05 19.28 -18.57
CA PRO A 466 -4.67 20.68 -18.28
C PRO A 466 -5.65 21.77 -18.78
N GLN A 467 -6.75 21.43 -19.44
CA GLN A 467 -7.70 22.40 -20.01
C GLN A 467 -8.21 23.44 -19.00
N ILE A 468 -8.46 23.01 -17.76
CA ILE A 468 -8.94 23.84 -16.65
C ILE A 468 -8.02 25.02 -16.33
N LEU A 469 -6.75 25.00 -16.77
CA LEU A 469 -5.82 26.11 -16.57
C LEU A 469 -6.36 27.42 -17.17
N HIS A 470 -7.10 27.35 -18.28
CA HIS A 470 -7.77 28.51 -18.91
C HIS A 470 -8.93 29.08 -18.07
N ASP A 471 -9.49 28.28 -17.17
CA ASP A 471 -10.62 28.68 -16.32
C ASP A 471 -10.17 29.27 -14.98
N LEU A 472 -8.87 29.23 -14.66
CA LEU A 472 -8.35 29.64 -13.36
C LEU A 472 -8.34 31.16 -13.23
N THR A 473 -8.92 31.67 -12.15
CA THR A 473 -8.87 33.11 -11.83
C THR A 473 -7.49 33.52 -11.35
N ARG A 474 -7.16 34.81 -11.48
CA ARG A 474 -5.91 35.38 -10.95
C ARG A 474 -5.75 35.14 -9.46
N GLU A 475 -6.83 35.28 -8.71
CA GLU A 475 -6.88 35.07 -7.27
C GLU A 475 -6.55 33.61 -6.91
N GLN A 476 -7.09 32.64 -7.66
CA GLN A 476 -6.76 31.22 -7.45
C GLN A 476 -5.28 30.94 -7.73
N LEU A 477 -4.72 31.49 -8.81
CA LEU A 477 -3.31 31.31 -9.14
C LEU A 477 -2.39 31.87 -8.05
N THR A 478 -2.69 33.07 -7.54
CA THR A 478 -1.95 33.67 -6.44
C THR A 478 -2.06 32.83 -5.16
N GLN A 479 -3.27 32.39 -4.79
CA GLN A 479 -3.47 31.51 -3.63
C GLN A 479 -2.69 30.19 -3.74
N PHE A 480 -2.62 29.59 -4.94
CA PHE A 480 -1.87 28.36 -5.15
C PHE A 480 -0.37 28.58 -4.99
N GLY A 481 0.18 29.68 -5.51
CA GLY A 481 1.58 30.05 -5.34
C GLY A 481 1.93 30.36 -3.88
N GLU A 482 1.11 31.15 -3.20
CA GLU A 482 1.27 31.47 -1.76
C GLU A 482 1.27 30.21 -0.92
N LYS A 483 0.30 29.32 -1.16
CA LYS A 483 0.19 28.05 -0.45
C LYS A 483 1.40 27.16 -0.70
N PHE A 484 1.92 27.10 -1.92
CA PHE A 484 3.16 26.36 -2.20
C PHE A 484 4.33 26.91 -1.40
N ILE A 485 4.50 28.23 -1.33
CA ILE A 485 5.57 28.84 -0.54
C ILE A 485 5.39 28.55 0.95
N GLU A 486 4.18 28.68 1.49
CA GLU A 486 3.87 28.40 2.89
C GLU A 486 4.14 26.94 3.27
N ASP A 487 3.55 26.00 2.52
CA ASP A 487 3.64 24.56 2.79
C ASP A 487 5.09 24.04 2.72
N THR A 488 5.97 24.72 1.98
CA THR A 488 7.38 24.30 1.80
C THR A 488 8.34 24.92 2.82
N ARG A 489 7.90 25.86 3.67
CA ARG A 489 8.77 26.54 4.66
C ARG A 489 9.45 25.57 5.63
N VAL A 490 8.76 24.51 6.03
CA VAL A 490 9.27 23.49 6.97
C VAL A 490 10.52 22.78 6.48
N HIS A 491 10.70 22.67 5.16
CA HIS A 491 11.85 21.98 4.58
C HIS A 491 13.05 22.91 4.33
N ARG A 492 12.94 24.19 4.66
CA ARG A 492 13.98 25.20 4.41
C ARG A 492 14.83 25.42 5.66
N GLN A 493 16.09 25.75 5.46
CA GLN A 493 17.07 26.05 6.51
C GLN A 493 17.39 27.56 6.58
N GLY A 494 16.66 28.38 5.82
CA GLY A 494 16.69 29.84 5.90
C GLY A 494 17.49 30.50 4.78
N ALA A 495 17.94 29.75 3.78
CA ALA A 495 18.58 30.34 2.62
C ALA A 495 17.56 31.07 1.72
N PRO A 496 17.99 32.06 0.91
CA PRO A 496 17.10 32.81 0.02
C PRO A 496 16.42 31.98 -1.08
N PHE A 497 17.03 30.87 -1.50
CA PHE A 497 16.48 29.95 -2.49
C PHE A 497 16.38 28.55 -1.90
N PHE A 498 15.47 27.74 -2.45
CA PHE A 498 15.34 26.34 -2.08
C PHE A 498 15.01 25.49 -3.30
N ILE A 499 15.42 24.22 -3.27
CA ILE A 499 15.24 23.28 -4.37
C ILE A 499 14.03 22.40 -4.12
N ASP A 500 13.08 22.33 -5.06
CA ASP A 500 12.16 21.20 -5.20
C ASP A 500 12.71 20.23 -6.25
N LYS A 501 13.15 19.06 -5.80
CA LYS A 501 13.70 18.00 -6.65
C LYS A 501 12.68 16.87 -6.82
N MET A 502 11.46 17.19 -7.23
CA MET A 502 10.46 16.21 -7.67
C MET A 502 10.52 16.03 -9.19
N PRO A 503 11.20 15.00 -9.75
CA PRO A 503 11.48 14.95 -11.19
C PRO A 503 10.20 14.94 -12.04
N ASN A 504 9.16 14.24 -11.56
CA ASN A 504 7.86 14.09 -12.23
C ASN A 504 7.08 15.40 -12.41
N ASN A 505 7.49 16.50 -11.76
CA ASN A 505 6.92 17.82 -11.98
C ASN A 505 7.16 18.33 -13.42
N PHE A 506 8.01 17.66 -14.23
CA PHE A 506 8.16 17.94 -15.67
C PHE A 506 6.82 17.94 -16.43
N ARG A 507 5.81 17.20 -15.95
CA ARG A 507 4.47 17.13 -16.52
C ARG A 507 3.63 18.39 -16.28
N HIS A 508 4.07 19.26 -15.38
CA HIS A 508 3.28 20.34 -14.80
C HIS A 508 3.98 21.70 -14.92
N ILE A 509 4.93 21.84 -15.85
CA ILE A 509 5.69 23.08 -16.07
C ILE A 509 4.76 24.27 -16.32
N GLY A 510 3.72 24.11 -17.15
CA GLY A 510 2.74 25.16 -17.41
C GLY A 510 2.03 25.64 -16.14
N LEU A 511 1.61 24.72 -15.28
CA LEU A 511 1.01 25.07 -13.98
C LEU A 511 2.01 25.78 -13.07
N ILE A 512 3.24 25.28 -12.95
CA ILE A 512 4.31 25.89 -12.13
C ILE A 512 4.52 27.35 -12.55
N HIS A 513 4.66 27.60 -13.86
CA HIS A 513 4.87 28.94 -14.40
C HIS A 513 3.70 29.88 -14.12
N MET A 514 2.46 29.38 -14.11
CA MET A 514 1.27 30.20 -13.81
C MET A 514 1.15 30.57 -12.33
N ILE A 515 1.55 29.69 -11.41
CA ILE A 515 1.42 29.93 -9.95
C ILE A 515 2.66 30.58 -9.34
N LEU A 516 3.84 30.37 -9.94
CA LEU A 516 5.15 30.86 -9.48
C LEU A 516 5.94 31.40 -10.68
N PRO A 517 5.54 32.55 -11.26
CA PRO A 517 6.12 33.07 -12.50
C PRO A 517 7.61 33.40 -12.43
N ASN A 518 8.16 33.57 -11.22
CA ASN A 518 9.56 33.90 -10.99
C ASN A 518 10.41 32.69 -10.56
N ALA A 519 9.83 31.48 -10.51
CA ALA A 519 10.57 30.27 -10.16
C ALA A 519 11.56 29.88 -11.26
N LYS A 520 12.72 29.36 -10.85
CA LYS A 520 13.71 28.82 -11.78
C LYS A 520 13.38 27.35 -12.06
N ILE A 521 13.46 26.92 -13.32
CA ILE A 521 13.26 25.52 -13.71
C ILE A 521 14.53 25.06 -14.42
N ILE A 522 15.13 23.98 -13.92
CA ILE A 522 16.33 23.34 -14.46
C ILE A 522 16.00 21.95 -14.96
#